data_AF-A0A553F966-F1
#
_entry.id   AF-A0A553F966-F1
#
_cell.length_a   1.000
_cell.length_b   1.000
_cell.length_c   1.000
_cell.angle_alpha   90.00
_cell.angle_beta   90.00
_cell.angle_gamma   90.00
#
_symmetry.space_group_name_H-M   'P 1'
#
loop_
_entity.id
_entity.type
_entity.pdbx_description
1 polymer ?
#
loop_
_entity_poly.entity_id
_entity_poly.type
_entity_poly.pdbx_seq_one_letter_code
_entity_poly.pdbx_strand_id
1 'polypeptide(L)'
;MTSDEKKAYLLLKSVIYHYHGLDDNEREDLKATADELNGQEELEWAAAFIAEDYFNSFERAREYLNNVIGDYPKDKRVMHIEMVWDANSLKGYVTELEATAMLKLARDWNVEEELIEILKSRSKGS
;
A
#
# COMPACT_ATOMS: atom_id res chain seq x y z
N MET A 1 1.10 -16.46 0.79
CA MET A 1 0.34 -15.49 1.62
C MET A 1 -0.98 -16.11 2.01
N THR A 2 -1.42 -15.91 3.25
CA THR A 2 -2.79 -16.23 3.70
C THR A 2 -3.79 -15.25 3.07
N SER A 3 -5.10 -15.52 3.16
CA SER A 3 -6.12 -14.60 2.65
C SER A 3 -6.03 -13.23 3.35
N ASP A 4 -5.78 -13.20 4.67
CA ASP A 4 -5.64 -11.94 5.41
C ASP A 4 -4.41 -11.13 4.98
N GLU A 5 -3.29 -11.80 4.71
CA GLU A 5 -2.09 -11.15 4.15
C GLU A 5 -2.35 -10.58 2.75
N LYS A 6 -3.09 -11.30 1.90
CA LYS A 6 -3.48 -10.80 0.57
C LYS A 6 -4.42 -9.60 0.67
N LYS A 7 -5.43 -9.65 1.54
CA LYS A 7 -6.34 -8.52 1.81
C LYS A 7 -5.57 -7.30 2.28
N ALA A 8 -4.67 -7.48 3.23
CA ALA A 8 -3.87 -6.38 3.77
C ALA A 8 -3.01 -5.75 2.66
N TYR A 9 -2.35 -6.57 1.85
CA TYR A 9 -1.51 -6.05 0.76
C TYR A 9 -2.31 -5.38 -0.36
N LEU A 10 -3.39 -6.01 -0.83
CA LEU A 10 -4.24 -5.45 -1.89
C LEU A 10 -4.97 -4.19 -1.43
N LEU A 11 -5.48 -4.15 -0.19
CA LEU A 11 -6.08 -2.94 0.37
C LEU A 11 -5.07 -1.81 0.50
N LEU A 12 -3.87 -2.10 1.01
CA LEU A 12 -2.81 -1.11 1.14
C LEU A 12 -2.46 -0.51 -0.23
N LYS A 13 -2.28 -1.36 -1.25
CA LYS A 13 -1.98 -0.89 -2.61
C LYS A 13 -3.14 -0.10 -3.21
N SER A 14 -4.37 -0.60 -3.10
CA SER A 14 -5.57 0.08 -3.62
C SER A 14 -5.79 1.45 -2.97
N VAL A 15 -5.64 1.57 -1.66
CA VAL A 15 -5.96 2.83 -0.97
C VAL A 15 -4.95 3.93 -1.27
N ILE A 16 -3.69 3.59 -1.56
CA ILE A 16 -2.69 4.58 -2.01
C ILE A 16 -3.04 5.10 -3.40
N TYR A 17 -3.37 4.23 -4.36
CA TYR A 17 -3.79 4.67 -5.70
C TYR A 17 -5.09 5.47 -5.67
N HIS A 18 -6.04 5.07 -4.82
CA HIS A 18 -7.28 5.83 -4.64
C HIS A 18 -7.09 7.18 -3.94
N TYR A 19 -5.97 7.41 -3.26
CA TYR A 19 -5.73 8.63 -2.48
C TYR A 19 -5.68 9.90 -3.34
N HIS A 20 -5.26 9.78 -4.61
CA HIS A 20 -5.27 10.89 -5.59
C HIS A 20 -6.16 10.64 -6.81
N GLY A 21 -6.93 9.55 -6.78
CA GLY A 21 -7.73 9.09 -7.91
C GLY A 21 -7.00 8.04 -8.74
N LEU A 22 -7.61 6.86 -8.82
CA LEU A 22 -7.10 5.68 -9.53
C LEU A 22 -7.15 5.89 -11.05
N ASP A 23 -6.02 5.72 -11.73
CA ASP A 23 -5.94 5.70 -13.19
C ASP A 23 -6.00 4.28 -13.80
N ASP A 24 -6.06 4.19 -15.14
CA ASP A 24 -6.18 2.90 -15.84
C ASP A 24 -4.93 2.02 -15.68
N ASN A 25 -3.73 2.61 -15.61
CA ASN A 25 -2.49 1.84 -15.43
C ASN A 25 -2.46 1.24 -14.02
N GLU A 26 -2.83 2.03 -13.01
CA GLU A 26 -2.90 1.60 -11.61
C GLU A 26 -3.99 0.53 -11.43
N ARG A 27 -5.09 0.62 -12.18
CA ARG A 27 -6.13 -0.43 -12.19
C ARG A 27 -5.61 -1.73 -12.80
N GLU A 28 -4.86 -1.68 -13.89
CA GLU A 28 -4.26 -2.86 -14.51
C GLU A 28 -3.22 -3.50 -13.60
N ASP A 29 -2.38 -2.69 -12.97
CA ASP A 29 -1.37 -3.15 -12.03
C ASP A 29 -1.99 -3.79 -10.76
N LEU A 30 -3.11 -3.27 -10.24
CA LEU A 30 -3.88 -3.94 -9.18
C LEU A 30 -4.38 -5.33 -9.61
N LYS A 31 -4.90 -5.45 -10.83
CA LYS A 31 -5.39 -6.73 -11.37
C LYS A 31 -4.24 -7.73 -11.54
N ALA A 32 -3.12 -7.29 -12.11
CA ALA A 32 -1.93 -8.11 -12.27
C ALA A 32 -1.39 -8.60 -10.92
N THR A 33 -1.35 -7.70 -9.93
CA THR A 33 -0.96 -8.05 -8.55
C THR A 33 -1.88 -9.10 -7.97
N ALA A 34 -3.20 -8.96 -8.15
CA ALA A 34 -4.15 -9.94 -7.67
C ALA A 34 -4.02 -11.29 -8.42
N ASP A 35 -3.69 -11.29 -9.71
CA ASP A 35 -3.44 -12.52 -10.47
C ASP A 35 -2.20 -13.26 -9.94
N GLU A 36 -1.10 -12.53 -9.73
CA GLU A 36 0.15 -13.09 -9.18
C GLU A 36 -0.06 -13.73 -7.80
N LEU A 37 -0.93 -13.13 -6.99
CA LEU A 37 -1.23 -13.60 -5.64
C LEU A 37 -2.33 -14.68 -5.61
N ASN A 38 -2.99 -14.98 -6.74
CA ASN A 38 -4.27 -15.68 -6.78
C ASN A 38 -5.25 -15.08 -5.75
N GLY A 39 -5.45 -13.77 -5.82
CA GLY A 39 -6.08 -12.93 -4.80
C GLY A 39 -7.26 -12.10 -5.31
N GLN A 40 -8.01 -12.61 -6.29
CA GLN A 40 -9.07 -11.82 -6.93
C GLN A 40 -10.25 -11.51 -6.00
N GLU A 41 -10.61 -12.46 -5.12
CA GLU A 41 -11.61 -12.22 -4.09
C GLU A 41 -11.18 -11.11 -3.12
N GLU A 42 -9.88 -11.06 -2.79
CA GLU A 42 -9.33 -10.02 -1.93
C GLU A 42 -9.27 -8.65 -2.61
N LEU A 43 -9.02 -8.60 -3.93
CA LEU A 43 -9.07 -7.36 -4.69
C LEU A 43 -10.50 -6.82 -4.80
N GLU A 44 -11.47 -7.70 -5.08
CA GLU A 44 -12.90 -7.34 -5.06
C GLU A 44 -13.33 -6.83 -3.68
N TRP A 45 -12.87 -7.49 -2.61
CA TRP A 45 -13.10 -7.03 -1.25
C TRP A 45 -12.49 -5.65 -0.99
N ALA A 46 -11.25 -5.40 -1.41
CA ALA A 46 -10.61 -4.09 -1.26
C ALA A 46 -11.37 -2.99 -2.02
N ALA A 47 -11.83 -3.28 -3.23
CA ALA A 47 -12.67 -2.36 -4.00
C ALA A 47 -14.00 -2.06 -3.29
N ALA A 48 -14.66 -3.09 -2.72
CA ALA A 48 -15.88 -2.91 -1.95
C ALA A 48 -15.65 -2.12 -0.65
N PHE A 49 -14.54 -2.37 0.04
CA PHE A 49 -14.14 -1.64 1.25
C PHE A 49 -14.01 -0.14 0.99
N ILE A 50 -13.33 0.23 -0.10
CA ILE A 50 -13.16 1.63 -0.52
C ILE A 50 -14.50 2.23 -0.95
N ALA A 51 -15.32 1.48 -1.69
CA ALA A 51 -16.60 1.96 -2.20
C ALA A 51 -17.65 2.23 -1.11
N GLU A 52 -17.54 1.58 0.05
CA GLU A 52 -18.43 1.80 1.19
C GLU A 52 -18.34 3.23 1.73
N ASP A 53 -17.13 3.82 1.75
CA ASP A 53 -16.92 5.23 2.11
C ASP A 53 -15.67 5.74 1.42
N TYR A 54 -15.84 6.29 0.22
CA TYR A 54 -14.73 6.84 -0.56
C TYR A 54 -13.99 7.97 0.19
N PHE A 55 -14.71 8.80 0.94
CA PHE A 55 -14.15 9.99 1.59
C PHE A 55 -13.23 9.61 2.76
N ASN A 56 -13.63 8.64 3.57
CA ASN A 56 -12.84 8.16 4.71
C ASN A 56 -12.07 6.86 4.42
N SER A 57 -12.06 6.39 3.16
CA SER A 57 -11.47 5.10 2.76
C SER A 57 -10.02 4.94 3.24
N PHE A 58 -9.21 5.99 3.16
CA PHE A 58 -7.83 5.99 3.63
C PHE A 58 -7.71 5.80 5.14
N GLU A 59 -8.43 6.59 5.95
CA GLU A 59 -8.35 6.46 7.41
C GLU A 59 -8.93 5.11 7.87
N ARG A 60 -10.02 4.63 7.24
CA ARG A 60 -10.56 3.29 7.50
C ARG A 60 -9.56 2.17 7.15
N ALA A 61 -8.88 2.28 6.01
CA ALA A 61 -7.87 1.31 5.60
C ALA A 61 -6.68 1.34 6.55
N ARG A 62 -6.23 2.53 6.95
CA ARG A 62 -5.17 2.72 7.94
C ARG A 62 -5.50 2.04 9.27
N GLU A 63 -6.71 2.23 9.80
CA GLU A 63 -7.18 1.53 11.02
C GLU A 63 -7.18 0.01 10.84
N TYR A 64 -7.74 -0.49 9.73
CA TYR A 64 -7.75 -1.93 9.42
C TYR A 64 -6.33 -2.50 9.35
N LEU A 65 -5.44 -1.84 8.59
CA LEU A 65 -4.06 -2.27 8.39
C LEU A 65 -3.25 -2.18 9.69
N ASN A 66 -3.51 -1.21 10.56
CA ASN A 66 -2.89 -1.17 11.89
C ASN A 66 -3.29 -2.37 12.74
N ASN A 67 -4.55 -2.83 12.65
CA ASN A 67 -4.99 -4.02 13.38
C ASN A 67 -4.43 -5.34 12.81
N VAL A 68 -4.11 -5.39 11.51
CA VAL A 68 -3.60 -6.59 10.85
C VAL A 68 -2.07 -6.63 10.83
N ILE A 69 -1.43 -5.55 10.37
CA ILE A 69 0.01 -5.43 10.14
C ILE A 69 0.74 -4.80 11.34
N GLY A 70 0.07 -3.98 12.15
CA GLY A 70 0.73 -3.20 13.21
C GLY A 70 1.49 -4.06 14.23
N ASP A 71 1.00 -5.27 14.50
CA ASP A 71 1.60 -6.26 15.41
C ASP A 71 2.64 -7.17 14.75
N TYR A 72 2.88 -7.03 13.45
CA TYR A 72 3.90 -7.82 12.76
C TYR A 72 5.31 -7.46 13.23
N PRO A 73 6.27 -8.39 13.13
CA PRO A 73 7.68 -8.09 13.27
C PRO A 73 8.10 -6.89 12.42
N LYS A 74 9.05 -6.07 12.93
CA LYS A 74 9.45 -4.81 12.29
C LYS A 74 9.87 -5.00 10.82
N ASP A 75 10.65 -6.02 10.52
CA ASP A 75 11.08 -6.40 9.17
C ASP A 75 9.89 -6.65 8.23
N LYS A 76 8.81 -7.27 8.71
CA LYS A 76 7.60 -7.48 7.93
C LYS A 76 6.85 -6.17 7.68
N ARG A 77 6.80 -5.26 8.64
CA ARG A 77 6.18 -3.94 8.44
C ARG A 77 6.96 -3.11 7.42
N VAL A 78 8.29 -3.14 7.49
CA VAL A 78 9.19 -2.53 6.49
C VAL A 78 8.96 -3.14 5.10
N MET A 79 8.89 -4.46 5.00
CA MET A 79 8.63 -5.15 3.73
C MET A 79 7.32 -4.68 3.07
N HIS A 80 6.23 -4.53 3.84
CA HIS A 80 4.95 -4.10 3.27
C HIS A 80 4.99 -2.64 2.79
N ILE A 81 5.62 -1.73 3.54
CA ILE A 81 5.73 -0.33 3.09
C ILE A 81 6.63 -0.21 1.86
N GLU A 82 7.72 -0.98 1.79
CA GLU A 82 8.61 -1.01 0.63
C GLU A 82 7.91 -1.55 -0.61
N MET A 83 7.19 -2.67 -0.50
CA MET A 83 6.46 -3.25 -1.64
C MET A 83 5.46 -2.27 -2.25
N VAL A 84 4.79 -1.46 -1.43
CA VAL A 84 3.82 -0.48 -1.93
C VAL A 84 4.52 0.77 -2.46
N TRP A 85 5.61 1.21 -1.85
CA TRP A 85 6.45 2.24 -2.45
C TRP A 85 6.92 1.85 -3.86
N ASP A 86 7.39 0.62 -4.01
CA ASP A 86 7.89 0.10 -5.28
C ASP A 86 6.81 0.08 -6.34
N ALA A 87 5.64 -0.46 -6.00
CA ALA A 87 4.49 -0.48 -6.87
C ALA A 87 4.05 0.94 -7.30
N ASN A 88 4.10 1.92 -6.40
CA ASN A 88 3.76 3.31 -6.73
C ASN A 88 4.86 3.99 -7.56
N SER A 89 6.12 3.57 -7.40
CA SER A 89 7.24 4.12 -8.16
C SER A 89 7.37 3.56 -9.58
N LEU A 90 6.62 2.51 -9.95
CA LEU A 90 6.64 1.90 -11.28
C LEU A 90 6.32 2.90 -12.41
N LYS A 91 5.54 3.94 -12.13
CA LYS A 91 5.27 5.05 -13.08
C LYS A 91 6.45 6.04 -13.24
N GLY A 92 7.58 5.78 -12.59
CA GLY A 92 8.79 6.61 -12.62
C GLY A 92 8.80 7.77 -11.62
N TYR A 93 7.71 7.98 -10.88
CA TYR A 93 7.61 8.99 -9.83
C TYR A 93 6.52 8.61 -8.82
N VAL A 94 6.61 9.18 -7.62
CA VAL A 94 5.57 9.13 -6.58
C VAL A 94 5.13 10.57 -6.33
N THR A 95 3.82 10.82 -6.34
CA THR A 95 3.25 12.15 -6.05
C THR A 95 3.42 12.51 -4.57
N GLU A 96 3.35 13.81 -4.24
CA GLU A 96 3.42 14.28 -2.85
C GLU A 96 2.29 13.69 -1.98
N LEU A 97 1.10 13.48 -2.55
CA LEU A 97 -0.04 12.91 -1.86
C LEU A 97 0.19 11.43 -1.50
N GLU A 98 0.68 10.62 -2.44
CA GLU A 98 1.04 9.21 -2.19
C GLU A 98 2.18 9.10 -1.18
N ALA A 99 3.23 9.94 -1.33
CA ALA A 99 4.34 9.97 -0.40
C ALA A 99 3.87 10.33 1.02
N THR A 100 2.95 11.29 1.15
CA THR A 100 2.35 11.67 2.44
C THR A 100 1.54 10.54 3.04
N ALA A 101 0.73 9.84 2.24
CA ALA A 101 -0.06 8.69 2.68
C ALA A 101 0.84 7.55 3.18
N MET A 102 1.91 7.24 2.44
CA MET A 102 2.88 6.21 2.82
C MET A 102 3.66 6.61 4.08
N LEU A 103 4.08 7.87 4.22
CA LEU A 103 4.76 8.37 5.43
C LEU A 103 3.85 8.30 6.66
N LYS A 104 2.55 8.57 6.52
CA LYS A 104 1.59 8.42 7.63
C LYS A 104 1.53 6.96 8.12
N LEU A 105 1.45 6.00 7.20
CA LEU A 105 1.43 4.57 7.54
C LEU A 105 2.77 4.11 8.15
N ALA A 106 3.90 4.56 7.59
CA ALA A 106 5.22 4.24 8.13
C ALA A 106 5.40 4.74 9.58
N ARG A 107 4.83 5.91 9.91
CA ARG A 107 4.80 6.44 11.28
C ARG A 107 3.99 5.57 12.23
N ASP A 108 2.78 5.18 11.82
CA ASP A 108 1.93 4.31 12.63
C ASP A 108 2.60 2.97 12.95
N TRP A 109 3.35 2.45 11.99
CA TRP A 109 4.06 1.18 12.12
C TRP A 109 5.44 1.31 12.75
N ASN A 110 5.87 2.53 13.11
CA ASN A 110 7.18 2.83 13.65
C ASN A 110 8.34 2.34 12.75
N VAL A 111 8.22 2.61 11.45
CA VAL A 111 9.18 2.26 10.38
C VAL A 111 9.53 3.43 9.45
N GLU A 112 9.28 4.68 9.89
CA GLU A 112 9.57 5.88 9.09
C GLU A 112 11.06 6.02 8.76
N GLU A 113 11.95 5.70 9.72
CA GLU A 113 13.40 5.77 9.53
C GLU A 113 13.86 4.80 8.43
N GLU A 114 13.38 3.55 8.46
CA GLU A 114 13.71 2.53 7.46
C GLU A 114 13.21 2.93 6.07
N LEU A 115 12.00 3.47 5.96
CA LEU A 115 11.50 3.97 4.69
C LEU A 115 12.45 5.05 4.16
N ILE A 116 12.84 6.03 4.97
CA ILE A 116 13.77 7.10 4.56
C ILE A 116 15.13 6.52 4.11
N GLU A 117 15.65 5.51 4.78
CA GLU A 117 16.90 4.84 4.40
C GLU A 117 16.79 4.12 3.06
N ILE A 118 15.70 3.38 2.84
CA ILE A 118 15.39 2.72 1.56
C ILE A 118 15.39 3.76 0.44
N LEU A 119 14.70 4.89 0.61
CA LEU A 119 14.64 5.96 -0.39
C LEU A 119 16.01 6.58 -0.69
N LYS A 120 16.80 6.86 0.35
CA LYS A 120 18.17 7.42 0.21
C LYS A 120 19.11 6.46 -0.52
N SER A 121 18.99 5.16 -0.29
CA SER A 121 19.82 4.17 -0.97
C SER A 121 19.53 4.12 -2.47
N ARG A 122 18.24 4.25 -2.85
CA ARG A 122 17.77 4.25 -4.24
C ARG A 122 18.17 5.52 -4.98
N SER A 123 18.16 6.69 -4.33
CA SER A 123 18.59 7.95 -4.94
C SER A 123 20.10 8.04 -5.20
N LYS A 124 20.91 7.22 -4.52
CA LYS A 124 22.38 7.19 -4.70
C LYS A 124 22.84 6.21 -5.79
N GLY A 125 21.94 5.37 -6.29
CA GLY A 125 22.19 4.38 -7.35
C GLY A 125 21.66 4.77 -8.73
N SER A 126 21.13 5.99 -8.89
CA SER A 126 20.67 6.56 -10.17
C SER A 126 21.70 7.53 -10.76
#